data_AF-A0A7C8FX13-F1
#
_entry.id   AF-A0A7C8FX13-F1
#
_cell.length_a   1.000
_cell.length_b   1.000
_cell.length_c   1.000
_cell.angle_alpha   90.00
_cell.angle_beta   90.00
_cell.angle_gamma   90.00
#
_symmetry.space_group_name_H-M   'P 1'
#
loop_
_entity.id
_entity.type
_entity.pdbx_description
1 polymer ?
#
loop_
_entity_poly.entity_id
_entity_poly.type
_entity_poly.pdbx_seq_one_letter_code
_entity_poly.pdbx_strand_id
1 'polypeptide(L)'
;MSQRNPMNERYTSEERTGVTRKSAASAKPKSKAAASVTVKSAKKTPEQRKAAEKAARKEAAAKQREVERKYYKPDTPRYKRLRAIWWVMLIAAIGCTTLSFVGQGALPQWLSVTTLIAAYVFIIGAFVLDFWKIKKERVAYQERMLALEEKNAKAEKQARRVQQAKQAKAKGSGKNQNRHAAQKAGVAAGEEAADGGESDEAPVKPQRRGLFGSGFRLSNREKMQAEKKAAKEAKAAAKGGAGASDQQ
;
A
#
# COMPACT_ATOMS: atom_id res chain seq x y z
N MET A 1 -23.41 5.73 73.13
CA MET A 1 -23.17 6.85 72.17
C MET A 1 -22.51 7.98 72.94
N SER A 2 -21.34 8.48 72.53
CA SER A 2 -20.73 9.61 73.24
C SER A 2 -21.46 10.90 72.84
N GLN A 3 -22.05 11.58 73.84
CA GLN A 3 -22.60 12.92 73.65
C GLN A 3 -21.44 13.86 73.31
N ARG A 4 -21.53 14.53 72.15
CA ARG A 4 -20.53 15.51 71.72
C ARG A 4 -20.65 16.75 72.59
N ASN A 5 -19.51 17.32 72.98
CA ASN A 5 -19.46 18.48 73.88
C ASN A 5 -20.25 19.66 73.29
N PRO A 6 -21.32 20.13 73.95
CA PRO A 6 -22.18 21.21 73.45
C PRO A 6 -21.51 22.60 73.49
N MET A 7 -20.38 22.75 74.20
CA MET A 7 -19.64 24.02 74.30
C MET A 7 -18.52 24.16 73.27
N ASN A 8 -18.51 23.34 72.20
CA ASN A 8 -17.51 23.49 71.14
C ASN A 8 -17.84 24.69 70.25
N GLU A 9 -16.90 25.63 70.15
CA GLU A 9 -17.00 26.91 69.43
C GLU A 9 -17.43 26.77 67.96
N ARG A 10 -17.14 25.61 67.34
CA ARG A 10 -17.60 25.30 65.97
C ARG A 10 -19.13 25.20 65.84
N TYR A 11 -19.87 24.96 66.93
CA TYR A 11 -21.33 24.87 66.92
C TYR A 11 -22.03 26.08 67.54
N THR A 12 -21.31 26.90 68.31
CA THR A 12 -21.85 28.09 69.00
C THR A 12 -21.51 29.41 68.33
N SER A 13 -20.59 29.45 67.36
CA SER A 13 -20.34 30.65 66.56
C SER A 13 -21.37 30.79 65.42
N GLU A 14 -22.05 31.95 65.37
CA GLU A 14 -23.05 32.28 64.33
C GLU A 14 -22.43 32.59 62.96
N GLU A 15 -21.11 32.76 62.89
CA GLU A 15 -20.39 33.07 61.66
C GLU A 15 -19.89 31.80 60.94
N ARG A 16 -20.81 31.06 60.30
CA ARG A 16 -20.48 29.94 59.40
C ARG A 16 -19.86 30.45 58.09
N THR A 17 -18.60 30.87 58.12
CA THR A 17 -17.85 31.25 56.90
C THR A 17 -17.25 30.02 56.20
N GLY A 18 -18.12 29.14 55.72
CA GLY A 18 -17.76 28.05 54.82
C GLY A 18 -17.68 28.52 53.37
N VAL A 19 -16.57 29.16 52.96
CA VAL A 19 -16.39 29.56 51.56
C VAL A 19 -15.96 28.34 50.73
N THR A 20 -16.90 27.68 50.07
CA THR A 20 -16.57 26.72 49.01
C THR A 20 -16.03 27.49 47.81
N ARG A 21 -14.76 27.30 47.46
CA ARG A 21 -14.16 27.87 46.24
C ARG A 21 -14.96 27.37 45.03
N LYS A 22 -15.57 28.27 44.24
CA LYS A 22 -16.27 27.92 42.99
C LYS A 22 -15.33 27.16 42.06
N SER A 23 -15.52 25.84 41.93
CA SER A 23 -14.75 25.04 40.98
C SER A 23 -15.16 25.37 39.54
N ALA A 24 -14.19 25.39 38.62
CA ALA A 24 -14.35 25.67 37.19
C ALA A 24 -15.33 24.71 36.46
N ALA A 25 -15.79 23.65 37.13
CA ALA A 25 -16.77 22.70 36.62
C ALA A 25 -18.23 23.22 36.64
N SER A 26 -18.54 24.31 37.36
CA SER A 26 -19.89 24.92 37.33
C SER A 26 -20.06 25.99 36.24
N ALA A 27 -18.99 26.29 35.49
CA ALA A 27 -19.08 27.12 34.31
C ALA A 27 -19.79 26.36 33.19
N LYS A 28 -21.07 26.68 32.96
CA LYS A 28 -21.82 26.19 31.80
C LYS A 28 -21.02 26.47 30.52
N PRO A 29 -20.82 25.50 29.62
CA PRO A 29 -20.08 25.74 28.39
C PRO A 29 -20.78 26.83 27.58
N LYS A 30 -20.03 27.84 27.11
CA LYS A 30 -20.56 28.99 26.35
C LYS A 30 -21.10 28.62 24.95
N SER A 31 -21.05 27.34 24.60
CA SER A 31 -21.75 26.77 23.45
C SER A 31 -22.26 25.37 23.81
N LYS A 32 -23.45 24.99 23.33
CA LYS A 32 -23.97 23.62 23.49
C LYS A 32 -22.94 22.66 22.89
N ALA A 33 -22.47 21.70 23.68
CA ALA A 33 -21.73 20.56 23.15
C ALA A 33 -22.59 19.94 22.03
N ALA A 34 -22.06 19.93 20.81
CA ALA A 34 -22.69 19.55 19.54
C ALA A 34 -23.30 20.66 18.64
N ALA A 35 -23.22 21.95 18.97
CA ALA A 35 -23.64 23.03 18.05
C ALA A 35 -22.74 23.19 16.80
N SER A 36 -21.56 22.55 16.78
CA SER A 36 -20.66 22.51 15.61
C SER A 36 -20.76 21.21 14.81
N VAL A 37 -21.70 20.31 15.13
CA VAL A 37 -21.93 19.09 14.34
C VAL A 37 -22.86 19.42 13.19
N THR A 38 -22.35 20.15 12.19
CA THR A 38 -22.98 20.18 10.87
C THR A 38 -22.74 18.83 10.23
N VAL A 39 -23.80 18.05 9.99
CA VAL A 39 -23.73 16.82 9.20
C VAL A 39 -23.31 17.21 7.78
N LYS A 40 -22.01 17.20 7.50
CA LYS A 40 -21.47 17.34 6.14
C LYS A 40 -22.08 16.20 5.33
N SER A 41 -22.98 16.53 4.41
CA SER A 41 -23.47 15.57 3.43
C SER A 41 -22.27 14.93 2.73
N ALA A 42 -22.27 13.60 2.64
CA ALA A 42 -21.14 12.79 2.15
C ALA A 42 -20.76 13.06 0.66
N LYS A 43 -21.45 13.98 -0.02
CA LYS A 43 -21.12 14.43 -1.37
C LYS A 43 -20.17 15.62 -1.31
N LYS A 44 -18.88 15.37 -1.54
CA LYS A 44 -17.88 16.41 -1.85
C LYS A 44 -18.45 17.35 -2.93
N THR A 45 -18.46 18.65 -2.66
CA THR A 45 -18.87 19.67 -3.63
C THR A 45 -18.01 19.58 -4.90
N PRO A 46 -18.53 19.98 -6.08
CA PRO A 46 -17.76 19.92 -7.33
C PRO A 46 -16.43 20.67 -7.22
N GLU A 47 -16.37 21.74 -6.43
CA GLU A 47 -15.13 22.48 -6.13
C GLU A 47 -14.13 21.68 -5.29
N GLN A 48 -14.60 20.95 -4.27
CA GLN A 48 -13.76 20.08 -3.46
C GLN A 48 -13.26 18.86 -4.26
N ARG A 49 -14.05 18.35 -5.21
CA ARG A 49 -13.61 17.30 -6.15
C ARG A 49 -12.53 17.81 -7.09
N LYS A 50 -12.71 19.00 -7.67
CA LYS A 50 -11.68 19.67 -8.50
C LYS A 50 -10.41 19.98 -7.71
N ALA A 51 -10.53 20.40 -6.44
CA ALA A 51 -9.39 20.63 -5.57
C ALA A 51 -8.64 19.33 -5.24
N ALA A 52 -9.37 18.24 -4.95
CA ALA A 52 -8.80 16.92 -4.71
C ALA A 52 -8.14 16.33 -5.98
N GLU A 53 -8.75 16.52 -7.15
CA GLU A 53 -8.18 16.08 -8.43
C GLU A 53 -6.92 16.90 -8.79
N LYS A 54 -6.93 18.21 -8.58
CA LYS A 54 -5.75 19.07 -8.75
C LYS A 54 -4.63 18.66 -7.77
N ALA A 55 -4.97 18.35 -6.51
CA ALA A 55 -4.00 17.87 -5.53
C ALA A 55 -3.42 16.50 -5.93
N ALA A 56 -4.27 15.55 -6.33
CA ALA A 56 -3.84 14.23 -6.81
C ALA A 56 -2.97 14.34 -8.08
N ARG A 57 -3.30 15.25 -9.01
CA ARG A 57 -2.48 15.51 -10.20
C ARG A 57 -1.14 16.16 -9.84
N LYS A 58 -1.09 17.06 -8.86
CA LYS A 58 0.16 17.64 -8.33
C LYS A 58 1.02 16.59 -7.65
N GLU A 59 0.43 15.70 -6.86
CA GLU A 59 1.15 14.60 -6.21
C GLU A 59 1.65 13.57 -7.23
N ALA A 60 0.85 13.22 -8.25
CA ALA A 60 1.28 12.35 -9.33
C ALA A 60 2.43 12.99 -10.13
N ALA A 61 2.33 14.30 -10.43
CA ALA A 61 3.41 15.03 -11.09
C ALA A 61 4.67 15.13 -10.21
N ALA A 62 4.54 15.30 -8.89
CA ALA A 62 5.66 15.29 -7.97
C ALA A 62 6.37 13.94 -7.94
N LYS A 63 5.60 12.83 -7.85
CA LYS A 63 6.15 11.47 -7.92
C LYS A 63 6.84 11.21 -9.26
N GLN A 64 6.24 11.65 -10.37
CA GLN A 64 6.88 11.53 -11.69
C GLN A 64 8.19 12.32 -11.76
N ARG A 65 8.24 13.54 -11.21
CA ARG A 65 9.48 14.35 -11.15
C ARG A 65 10.57 13.69 -10.30
N GLU A 66 10.20 13.04 -9.20
CA GLU A 66 11.14 12.30 -8.37
C GLU A 66 11.71 11.08 -9.12
N VAL A 67 10.85 10.34 -9.83
CA VAL A 67 11.25 9.21 -10.68
C VAL A 67 12.12 9.67 -11.84
N GLU A 68 11.76 10.77 -12.50
CA GLU A 68 12.57 11.38 -13.56
C GLU A 68 13.92 11.86 -13.06
N ARG A 69 14.00 12.39 -11.84
CA ARG A 69 15.28 12.79 -11.23
C ARG A 69 16.15 11.59 -10.90
N LYS A 70 15.57 10.53 -10.33
CA LYS A 70 16.30 9.29 -9.97
C LYS A 70 16.74 8.50 -11.20
N TYR A 71 15.91 8.46 -12.24
CA TYR A 71 16.12 7.66 -13.45
C TYR A 71 16.31 8.52 -14.69
N TYR A 72 17.01 9.66 -14.53
CA TYR A 72 17.17 10.70 -15.54
C TYR A 72 17.94 10.22 -16.79
N LYS A 73 18.90 9.30 -16.59
CA LYS A 73 19.73 8.73 -17.66
C LYS A 73 19.47 7.23 -17.74
N PRO A 74 18.53 6.76 -18.58
CA PRO A 74 18.37 5.34 -18.83
C PRO A 74 19.64 4.78 -19.50
N ASP A 75 20.42 3.98 -18.77
CA ASP A 75 21.70 3.44 -19.26
C ASP A 75 21.54 2.20 -20.16
N THR A 76 20.47 2.16 -20.95
CA THR A 76 20.24 1.03 -21.86
C THR A 76 21.04 1.21 -23.16
N PRO A 77 21.68 0.15 -23.71
CA PRO A 77 22.43 0.24 -24.96
C PRO A 77 21.53 0.67 -26.13
N ARG A 78 20.25 0.31 -26.09
CA ARG A 78 19.24 0.71 -27.08
C ARG A 78 18.97 2.21 -27.05
N TYR A 79 18.83 2.81 -25.86
CA TYR A 79 18.69 4.27 -25.71
C TYR A 79 19.90 5.03 -26.23
N LYS A 80 21.12 4.54 -25.96
CA LYS A 80 22.36 5.15 -26.48
C LYS A 80 22.40 5.19 -28.01
N ARG A 81 22.04 4.10 -28.68
CA ARG A 81 21.96 4.05 -30.16
C ARG A 81 20.92 5.01 -30.70
N LEU A 82 19.74 5.05 -30.10
CA LEU A 82 18.67 5.99 -30.46
C LEU A 82 19.10 7.45 -30.29
N ARG A 83 19.79 7.76 -29.19
CA ARG A 83 20.33 9.08 -28.92
C ARG A 83 21.44 9.45 -29.90
N ALA A 84 22.28 8.49 -30.29
CA ALA A 84 23.31 8.71 -31.32
C ALA A 84 22.69 9.04 -32.68
N ILE A 85 21.67 8.28 -33.11
CA ILE A 85 20.93 8.57 -34.35
C ILE A 85 20.28 9.97 -34.28
N TRP A 86 19.69 10.32 -33.13
CA TRP A 86 19.11 11.65 -32.92
C TRP A 86 20.16 12.76 -33.03
N TRP A 87 21.35 12.57 -32.43
CA TRP A 87 22.46 13.51 -32.56
C TRP A 87 22.98 13.62 -33.99
N VAL A 88 23.14 12.50 -34.70
CA VAL A 88 23.54 12.50 -36.12
C VAL A 88 22.55 13.31 -36.95
N MET A 89 21.25 13.14 -36.71
CA MET A 89 20.23 13.87 -37.45
C MET A 89 20.22 15.37 -37.12
N LEU A 90 20.49 15.74 -35.86
CA LEU A 90 20.69 17.14 -35.48
C LEU A 90 21.95 17.75 -36.13
N ILE A 91 23.06 17.02 -36.15
CA ILE A 91 24.29 17.47 -36.80
C ILE A 91 24.07 17.63 -38.30
N ALA A 92 23.37 16.69 -38.94
CA ALA A 92 23.01 16.78 -40.35
C ALA A 92 22.11 17.99 -40.63
N ALA A 93 21.12 18.27 -39.76
CA ALA A 93 20.27 19.45 -39.88
C ALA A 93 21.08 20.75 -39.75
N ILE A 94 21.99 20.82 -38.78
CA ILE A 94 22.89 21.97 -38.61
C ILE A 94 23.77 22.14 -39.85
N GLY A 95 24.37 21.05 -40.35
CA GLY A 95 25.20 21.07 -41.57
C GLY A 95 24.43 21.51 -42.81
N CYS A 96 23.20 21.04 -43.01
CA CYS A 96 22.34 21.51 -44.10
C CYS A 96 21.99 23.00 -43.94
N THR A 97 21.73 23.43 -42.70
CA THR A 97 21.43 24.84 -42.42
C THR A 97 22.64 25.72 -42.71
N THR A 98 23.83 25.37 -42.22
CA THR A 98 25.05 26.16 -42.47
C THR A 98 25.44 26.16 -43.94
N LEU A 99 25.32 25.01 -44.62
CA LEU A 99 25.55 24.91 -46.07
C LEU A 99 24.59 25.79 -46.86
N SER A 100 23.32 25.87 -46.45
CA SER A 100 22.31 26.71 -47.11
C SER A 100 22.63 28.21 -47.02
N PHE A 101 23.34 28.67 -45.98
CA PHE A 101 23.73 30.08 -45.82
C PHE A 101 25.09 30.38 -46.46
N VAL A 102 26.10 29.53 -46.22
CA VAL A 102 27.46 29.75 -46.76
C VAL A 102 27.52 29.48 -48.26
N GLY A 103 26.68 28.57 -48.75
CA GLY A 103 26.60 28.21 -50.17
C GLY A 103 25.91 29.24 -51.06
N GLN A 104 25.29 30.31 -50.52
CA GLN A 104 24.47 31.23 -51.34
C GLN A 104 25.25 31.94 -52.47
N GLY A 105 26.56 32.12 -52.32
CA GLY A 105 27.41 32.74 -53.36
C GLY A 105 27.95 31.76 -54.40
N ALA A 106 27.93 30.45 -54.12
CA ALA A 106 28.55 29.42 -54.96
C ALA A 106 27.55 28.41 -55.52
N LEU A 107 26.38 28.26 -54.88
CA LEU A 107 25.34 27.33 -55.27
C LEU A 107 24.16 28.07 -55.91
N PRO A 108 23.54 27.48 -56.95
CA PRO A 108 22.25 27.92 -57.47
C PRO A 108 21.19 28.11 -56.36
N GLN A 109 20.39 29.17 -56.46
CA GLN A 109 19.40 29.53 -55.44
C GLN A 109 18.42 28.40 -55.10
N TRP A 110 17.99 27.64 -56.10
CA TRP A 110 17.08 26.50 -55.90
C TRP A 110 17.72 25.40 -55.04
N LEU A 111 19.03 25.16 -55.18
CA LEU A 111 19.76 24.19 -54.35
C LEU A 111 19.81 24.64 -52.88
N SER A 112 20.07 25.93 -52.65
CA SER A 112 20.04 26.50 -51.29
C SER A 112 18.66 26.33 -50.64
N VAL A 113 17.58 26.65 -51.37
CA VAL A 113 16.20 26.45 -50.88
C VAL A 113 15.88 24.97 -50.63
N THR A 114 16.26 24.05 -51.52
CA THR A 114 16.04 22.61 -51.29
C THR A 114 16.83 22.08 -50.10
N THR A 115 18.04 22.59 -49.88
CA THR A 115 18.87 22.21 -48.72
C THR A 115 18.24 22.71 -47.43
N LEU A 116 17.65 23.91 -47.43
CA LEU A 116 16.90 24.44 -46.31
C LEU A 116 15.66 23.59 -45.99
N ILE A 117 14.89 23.21 -47.01
CA ILE A 117 13.73 22.31 -46.85
C ILE A 117 14.18 20.96 -46.25
N ALA A 118 15.28 20.39 -46.76
CA ALA A 118 15.86 19.16 -46.22
C ALA A 118 16.26 19.31 -44.74
N ALA A 119 16.84 20.45 -44.36
CA ALA A 119 17.16 20.74 -42.96
C ALA A 119 15.92 20.69 -42.05
N TYR A 120 14.81 21.29 -42.47
CA TYR A 120 13.55 21.21 -41.72
C TYR A 120 13.01 19.78 -41.62
N VAL A 121 13.12 18.97 -42.68
CA VAL A 121 12.73 17.55 -42.64
C VAL A 121 13.55 16.79 -41.59
N PHE A 122 14.87 17.02 -41.52
CA PHE A 122 15.71 16.41 -40.48
C PHE A 122 15.34 16.88 -39.06
N ILE A 123 15.05 18.17 -38.87
CA ILE A 123 14.62 18.71 -37.58
C ILE A 123 13.29 18.07 -37.14
N ILE A 124 12.29 18.05 -38.02
CA ILE A 124 10.97 17.46 -37.73
C ILE A 124 11.12 15.97 -37.45
N GLY A 125 11.88 15.24 -38.28
CA GLY A 125 12.20 13.84 -38.05
C GLY A 125 12.84 13.61 -36.68
N ALA A 126 13.70 14.52 -36.21
CA ALA A 126 14.42 14.37 -34.95
C ALA A 126 13.47 14.51 -33.78
N PHE A 127 12.51 15.43 -33.86
CA PHE A 127 11.43 15.55 -32.89
C PHE A 127 10.52 14.31 -32.89
N VAL A 128 10.10 13.80 -34.05
CA VAL A 128 9.26 12.59 -34.13
C VAL A 128 9.96 11.39 -33.48
N LEU A 129 11.25 11.19 -33.78
CA LEU A 129 12.06 10.13 -33.19
C LEU A 129 12.20 10.28 -31.66
N ASP A 130 12.39 11.52 -31.17
CA ASP A 130 12.51 11.81 -29.74
C ASP A 130 11.20 11.53 -28.99
N PHE A 131 10.06 12.00 -29.52
CA PHE A 131 8.75 11.84 -28.88
C PHE A 131 8.20 10.42 -28.94
N TRP A 132 8.45 9.67 -30.02
CA TRP A 132 7.87 8.34 -30.17
C TRP A 132 8.80 7.25 -29.67
N LYS A 133 10.08 7.28 -30.05
CA LYS A 133 10.97 6.16 -29.80
C LYS A 133 11.81 6.37 -28.55
N ILE A 134 12.44 7.53 -28.39
CA ILE A 134 13.25 7.84 -27.20
C ILE A 134 12.37 7.96 -25.96
N LYS A 135 11.22 8.64 -26.05
CA LYS A 135 10.27 8.75 -24.94
C LYS A 135 9.73 7.39 -24.49
N LYS A 136 9.38 6.48 -25.41
CA LYS A 136 8.90 5.14 -25.06
C LYS A 136 9.97 4.31 -24.33
N GLU A 137 11.21 4.36 -24.79
CA GLU A 137 12.32 3.66 -24.09
C GLU A 137 12.59 4.26 -22.71
N ARG A 138 12.49 5.60 -22.57
CA ARG A 138 12.65 6.27 -21.28
C ARG A 138 11.56 5.85 -20.28
N VAL A 139 10.30 5.85 -20.71
CA VAL A 139 9.16 5.45 -19.87
C VAL A 139 9.29 3.97 -19.50
N ALA A 140 9.60 3.09 -20.46
CA ALA A 140 9.80 1.67 -20.20
C ALA A 140 10.95 1.41 -19.21
N TYR A 141 12.02 2.20 -19.26
CA TYR A 141 13.10 2.13 -18.28
C TYR A 141 12.64 2.57 -16.88
N GLN A 142 11.90 3.69 -16.78
CA GLN A 142 11.34 4.16 -15.52
C GLN A 142 10.40 3.14 -14.88
N GLU A 143 9.54 2.52 -15.67
CA GLU A 143 8.63 1.45 -15.22
C GLU A 143 9.40 0.23 -14.70
N ARG A 144 10.48 -0.18 -15.37
CA ARG A 144 11.34 -1.28 -14.92
C ARG A 144 12.02 -0.96 -13.59
N MET A 145 12.50 0.27 -13.42
CA MET A 145 13.16 0.68 -12.19
C MET A 145 12.18 0.81 -11.02
N LEU A 146 10.98 1.36 -11.26
CA LEU A 146 9.90 1.37 -10.27
C LEU A 146 9.49 -0.04 -9.85
N ALA A 147 9.35 -0.97 -10.80
CA ALA A 147 9.04 -2.36 -10.50
C ALA A 147 10.13 -3.05 -9.67
N LEU A 148 11.41 -2.71 -9.89
CA LEU A 148 12.52 -3.20 -9.07
C LEU A 148 12.51 -2.60 -7.65
N GLU A 149 12.29 -1.29 -7.52
CA GLU A 149 12.13 -0.63 -6.21
C GLU A 149 10.97 -1.24 -5.42
N GLU A 150 9.82 -1.52 -6.05
CA GLU A 150 8.69 -2.17 -5.39
C GLU A 150 9.01 -3.59 -4.92
N LYS A 151 9.74 -4.37 -5.72
CA LYS A 151 10.20 -5.71 -5.35
C LYS A 151 11.17 -5.64 -4.17
N ASN A 152 12.14 -4.73 -4.22
CA ASN A 152 13.12 -4.53 -3.15
C ASN A 152 12.44 -4.04 -1.87
N ALA A 153 11.49 -3.11 -1.95
CA ALA A 153 10.72 -2.64 -0.81
C ALA A 153 9.85 -3.74 -0.18
N LYS A 154 9.27 -4.63 -1.01
CA LYS A 154 8.52 -5.81 -0.52
C LYS A 154 9.47 -6.80 0.18
N ALA A 155 10.62 -7.08 -0.42
CA ALA A 155 11.64 -7.97 0.15
C ALA A 155 12.20 -7.40 1.47
N GLU A 156 12.52 -6.11 1.53
CA GLU A 156 13.01 -5.45 2.75
C GLU A 156 11.96 -5.48 3.87
N LYS A 157 10.69 -5.22 3.56
CA LYS A 157 9.60 -5.33 4.55
C LYS A 157 9.46 -6.75 5.08
N GLN A 158 9.59 -7.76 4.22
CA GLN A 158 9.56 -9.15 4.64
C GLN A 158 10.78 -9.49 5.51
N ALA A 159 11.98 -9.06 5.11
CA ALA A 159 13.20 -9.25 5.87
C ALA A 159 13.12 -8.58 7.26
N ARG A 160 12.61 -7.34 7.34
CA ARG A 160 12.37 -6.63 8.61
C ARG A 160 11.38 -7.37 9.51
N ARG A 161 10.29 -7.93 8.96
CA ARG A 161 9.33 -8.73 9.73
C ARG A 161 9.96 -10.02 10.27
N VAL A 162 10.78 -10.70 9.46
CA VAL A 162 11.51 -11.90 9.90
C VAL A 162 12.55 -11.54 10.96
N GLN A 163 13.27 -10.43 10.82
CA GLN A 163 14.22 -9.96 11.82
C GLN A 163 13.52 -9.57 13.13
N GLN A 164 12.39 -8.85 13.06
CA GLN A 164 11.58 -8.53 14.24
C GLN A 164 11.04 -9.79 14.92
N ALA A 165 10.60 -10.79 14.15
CA ALA A 165 10.17 -12.08 14.71
C ALA A 165 11.33 -12.84 15.37
N LYS A 166 12.52 -12.85 14.77
CA LYS A 166 13.73 -13.47 15.35
C LYS A 166 14.18 -12.72 16.62
N GLN A 167 14.17 -11.39 16.61
CA GLN A 167 14.50 -10.58 17.79
C GLN A 167 13.47 -10.75 18.91
N ALA A 168 12.17 -10.84 18.58
CA ALA A 168 11.12 -11.11 19.55
C ALA A 168 11.23 -12.53 20.15
N LYS A 169 11.65 -13.53 19.36
CA LYS A 169 11.94 -14.88 19.85
C LYS A 169 13.20 -14.94 20.72
N ALA A 170 14.25 -14.22 20.35
CA ALA A 170 15.49 -14.13 21.15
C ALA A 170 15.25 -13.41 22.49
N LYS A 171 14.47 -12.33 22.50
CA LYS A 171 14.12 -11.59 23.74
C LYS A 171 13.01 -12.27 24.56
N GLY A 172 12.18 -13.11 23.94
CA GLY A 172 11.08 -13.83 24.59
C GLY A 172 11.43 -15.21 25.16
N SER A 173 12.62 -15.74 24.87
CA SER A 173 13.01 -17.10 25.29
C SER A 173 13.55 -17.19 26.72
N GLY A 174 13.79 -16.08 27.41
CA GLY A 174 14.51 -16.08 28.70
C GLY A 174 13.68 -16.06 29.98
N LYS A 175 12.34 -15.96 29.94
CA LYS A 175 11.59 -15.59 31.17
C LYS A 175 10.33 -16.40 31.51
N ASN A 176 10.01 -17.48 30.80
CA ASN A 176 8.80 -18.26 31.11
C ASN A 176 8.94 -19.79 31.07
N GLN A 177 10.13 -20.33 31.33
CA GLN A 177 10.27 -21.78 31.57
C GLN A 177 9.93 -22.16 33.03
N ASN A 178 9.97 -21.23 33.99
CA ASN A 178 9.87 -21.56 35.41
C ASN A 178 8.47 -21.44 36.04
N ARG A 179 7.41 -21.20 35.25
CA ARG A 179 6.04 -21.06 35.78
C ARG A 179 5.20 -22.34 35.76
N HIS A 180 5.62 -23.37 35.00
CA HIS A 180 4.90 -24.64 34.95
C HIS A 180 5.41 -25.70 35.94
N ALA A 181 6.55 -25.47 36.60
CA ALA A 181 7.07 -26.40 37.63
C ALA A 181 6.40 -26.23 39.00
N ALA A 182 5.83 -25.06 39.31
CA ALA A 182 5.33 -24.75 40.66
C ALA A 182 3.85 -25.15 40.92
N GLN A 183 3.11 -25.64 39.93
CA GLN A 183 1.70 -26.02 40.11
C GLN A 183 1.47 -27.54 40.26
N LYS A 184 2.53 -28.35 40.28
CA LYS A 184 2.42 -29.82 40.41
C LYS A 184 2.99 -30.41 41.70
N ALA A 185 3.24 -29.58 42.73
CA ALA A 185 3.78 -30.02 44.02
C ALA A 185 2.78 -29.94 45.19
N GLY A 186 1.52 -29.57 44.95
CA GLY A 186 0.52 -29.34 46.01
C GLY A 186 -0.63 -30.36 46.09
N VAL A 187 -0.68 -31.37 45.23
CA VAL A 187 -1.79 -32.35 45.22
C VAL A 187 -1.23 -33.74 44.93
N ALA A 188 -0.62 -34.38 45.93
CA ALA A 188 -0.38 -35.83 45.98
C ALA A 188 0.21 -36.21 47.35
N ALA A 189 -0.58 -36.07 48.40
CA ALA A 189 -0.39 -36.82 49.63
C ALA A 189 -1.79 -37.31 50.03
N GLY A 190 -2.10 -38.56 49.67
CA GLY A 190 -3.40 -39.18 49.91
C GLY A 190 -3.67 -40.36 48.98
N GLU A 191 -3.48 -41.54 49.57
CA GLU A 191 -4.08 -42.84 49.24
C GLU A 191 -3.59 -43.68 48.05
N GLU A 192 -3.00 -44.81 48.47
CA GLU A 192 -2.92 -46.10 47.81
C GLU A 192 -4.25 -46.55 47.18
N ALA A 193 -4.18 -47.26 46.04
CA ALA A 193 -4.43 -48.69 45.97
C ALA A 193 -4.66 -49.17 44.51
N ALA A 194 -3.99 -50.28 44.19
CA ALA A 194 -4.44 -51.38 43.34
C ALA A 194 -4.67 -51.20 41.82
N ASP A 195 -3.79 -51.90 41.09
CA ASP A 195 -4.12 -52.97 40.12
C ASP A 195 -4.47 -52.64 38.66
N GLY A 196 -3.60 -53.16 37.77
CA GLY A 196 -3.99 -54.07 36.68
C GLY A 196 -4.64 -53.52 35.41
N GLY A 197 -3.91 -53.62 34.29
CA GLY A 197 -4.51 -54.06 33.01
C GLY A 197 -4.63 -53.06 31.86
N GLU A 198 -3.72 -53.20 30.88
CA GLU A 198 -3.91 -53.22 29.41
C GLU A 198 -5.18 -52.58 28.79
N SER A 199 -5.00 -51.64 27.84
CA SER A 199 -5.61 -51.59 26.48
C SER A 199 -5.83 -50.16 25.95
N ASP A 200 -5.24 -49.93 24.78
CA ASP A 200 -5.51 -49.01 23.65
C ASP A 200 -6.48 -47.79 23.70
N GLU A 201 -6.05 -46.79 22.90
CA GLU A 201 -6.85 -45.76 22.19
C GLU A 201 -7.20 -44.39 22.84
N ALA A 202 -6.31 -43.42 22.56
CA ALA A 202 -6.51 -41.98 22.28
C ALA A 202 -7.57 -41.11 23.04
N PRO A 203 -7.11 -40.12 23.83
CA PRO A 203 -7.94 -38.96 24.21
C PRO A 203 -7.31 -37.62 23.80
N VAL A 204 -7.90 -36.88 22.83
CA VAL A 204 -7.51 -35.48 22.57
C VAL A 204 -8.71 -34.53 22.60
N LYS A 205 -8.74 -33.71 23.66
CA LYS A 205 -9.65 -32.57 23.92
C LYS A 205 -9.35 -31.36 22.99
N PRO A 206 -9.97 -30.17 23.20
CA PRO A 206 -11.06 -29.57 22.44
C PRO A 206 -10.58 -28.48 21.44
N GLN A 207 -11.34 -28.25 20.37
CA GLN A 207 -11.06 -27.17 19.42
C GLN A 207 -11.24 -25.78 20.06
N ARG A 208 -10.12 -25.06 20.19
CA ARG A 208 -10.08 -23.66 20.59
C ARG A 208 -10.69 -22.77 19.50
N ARG A 209 -11.90 -22.27 19.72
CA ARG A 209 -12.55 -21.21 18.94
C ARG A 209 -11.73 -19.91 19.09
N GLY A 210 -11.12 -19.45 18.00
CA GLY A 210 -10.42 -18.17 17.94
C GLY A 210 -11.38 -16.98 17.88
N LEU A 211 -10.97 -15.88 18.51
CA LEU A 211 -11.70 -14.61 18.72
C LEU A 211 -11.87 -13.75 17.44
N PHE A 212 -11.75 -14.34 16.25
CA PHE A 212 -12.07 -13.67 15.00
C PHE A 212 -13.02 -14.56 14.22
N GLY A 213 -14.24 -14.06 14.04
CA GLY A 213 -15.41 -14.78 13.54
C GLY A 213 -15.12 -15.68 12.35
N SER A 214 -15.73 -16.86 12.40
CA SER A 214 -15.76 -17.91 11.37
C SER A 214 -16.41 -17.49 10.03
N GLY A 215 -16.58 -16.20 9.77
CA GLY A 215 -17.34 -15.69 8.62
C GLY A 215 -16.54 -15.41 7.35
N PHE A 216 -15.20 -15.42 7.38
CA PHE A 216 -14.40 -14.98 6.20
C PHE A 216 -13.67 -16.10 5.45
N ARG A 217 -13.63 -17.34 5.98
CA ARG A 217 -12.87 -18.44 5.36
C ARG A 217 -13.71 -19.47 4.59
N LEU A 218 -15.03 -19.40 4.66
CA LEU A 218 -15.90 -20.32 3.90
C LEU A 218 -16.16 -19.87 2.47
N SER A 219 -16.33 -18.56 2.23
CA SER A 219 -16.75 -18.05 0.90
C SER A 219 -15.75 -18.34 -0.22
N ASN A 220 -14.45 -18.41 0.06
CA ASN A 220 -13.45 -18.68 -0.99
C ASN A 220 -13.29 -20.19 -1.28
N ARG A 221 -13.55 -21.05 -0.29
CA ARG A 221 -13.52 -22.51 -0.45
C ARG A 221 -14.78 -22.99 -1.17
N GLU A 222 -15.93 -22.42 -0.86
CA GLU A 222 -17.19 -22.69 -1.56
C GLU A 222 -17.14 -22.22 -3.02
N LYS A 223 -16.58 -21.03 -3.30
CA LYS A 223 -16.36 -20.56 -4.68
C LYS A 223 -15.47 -21.50 -5.49
N MET A 224 -14.34 -21.96 -4.92
CA MET A 224 -13.48 -22.92 -5.62
C MET A 224 -14.14 -24.29 -5.83
N GLN A 225 -15.01 -24.74 -4.91
CA GLN A 225 -15.73 -26.00 -5.09
C GLN A 225 -16.85 -25.88 -6.14
N ALA A 226 -17.56 -24.75 -6.18
CA ALA A 226 -18.55 -24.46 -7.20
C ALA A 226 -17.92 -24.38 -8.59
N GLU A 227 -16.78 -23.70 -8.72
CA GLU A 227 -16.07 -23.57 -9.99
C GLU A 227 -15.50 -24.92 -10.48
N LYS A 228 -15.00 -25.76 -9.56
CA LYS A 228 -14.56 -27.12 -9.88
C LYS A 228 -15.71 -28.04 -10.27
N LYS A 229 -16.89 -27.92 -9.65
CA LYS A 229 -18.08 -28.68 -10.04
C LYS A 229 -18.58 -28.24 -11.42
N ALA A 230 -18.69 -26.93 -11.65
CA ALA A 230 -19.09 -26.39 -12.95
C ALA A 230 -18.13 -26.80 -14.08
N ALA A 231 -16.81 -26.79 -13.83
CA ALA A 231 -15.83 -27.26 -14.80
C ALA A 231 -15.92 -28.77 -15.09
N LYS A 232 -16.27 -29.58 -14.07
CA LYS A 232 -16.45 -31.03 -14.23
C LYS A 232 -17.74 -31.36 -14.98
N GLU A 233 -18.82 -30.62 -14.73
CA GLU A 233 -20.10 -30.74 -15.43
C GLU A 233 -19.99 -30.27 -16.88
N ALA A 234 -19.28 -29.16 -17.15
CA ALA A 234 -19.01 -28.71 -18.52
C ALA A 234 -18.18 -29.73 -19.31
N LYS A 235 -17.19 -30.38 -18.68
CA LYS A 235 -16.43 -31.48 -19.30
C LYS A 235 -17.27 -32.73 -19.52
N ALA A 236 -18.21 -33.04 -18.63
CA ALA A 236 -19.12 -34.17 -18.79
C ALA A 236 -20.13 -33.92 -19.92
N ALA A 237 -20.67 -32.70 -20.03
CA ALA A 237 -21.57 -32.29 -21.11
C ALA A 237 -20.85 -32.28 -22.47
N ALA A 238 -19.61 -31.80 -22.54
CA ALA A 238 -18.81 -31.84 -23.77
C ALA A 238 -18.47 -33.28 -24.21
N LYS A 239 -18.33 -34.22 -23.26
CA LYS A 239 -18.08 -35.64 -23.57
C LYS A 239 -19.36 -36.42 -23.90
N GLY A 240 -20.51 -35.99 -23.39
CA GLY A 240 -21.83 -36.57 -23.69
C GLY A 240 -22.43 -36.08 -25.02
N GLY A 241 -22.07 -34.87 -25.48
CA GLY A 241 -22.56 -34.31 -26.75
C GLY A 241 -21.90 -34.87 -28.01
N ALA A 242 -20.75 -35.56 -27.88
CA ALA A 242 -20.04 -36.16 -29.03
C ALA A 242 -20.55 -37.56 -29.43
N GLY A 243 -21.59 -38.08 -28.77
CA GLY A 243 -22.15 -39.42 -29.02
C GLY A 243 -23.56 -39.45 -29.58
N ALA A 244 -24.15 -38.30 -29.96
CA ALA A 244 -25.55 -38.21 -30.38
C ALA A 244 -25.77 -37.49 -31.72
N SER A 245 -24.76 -37.47 -32.60
CA SER A 245 -24.86 -36.87 -33.94
C SER A 245 -24.42 -37.83 -35.05
N ASP A 246 -24.62 -39.13 -34.84
CA ASP A 246 -24.36 -40.16 -35.85
C ASP A 246 -25.62 -41.04 -35.98
N GLN A 247 -26.67 -40.46 -36.56
CA GLN A 247 -27.80 -41.13 -37.22
C GLN A 247 -28.79 -40.08 -37.75
N GLN A 248 -28.50 -39.57 -38.95
CA GLN A 248 -29.45 -39.41 -40.05
C GLN A 248 -28.75 -38.89 -41.31
#